data_AF-A0A383VXM2-F1
#
_entry.id   AF-A0A383VXM2-F1
#
_cell.length_a   1.000
_cell.length_b   1.000
_cell.length_c   1.000
_cell.angle_alpha   90.00
_cell.angle_beta   90.00
_cell.angle_gamma   90.00
#
_symmetry.space_group_name_H-M   'P 1'
#
loop_
_entity.id
_entity.type
_entity.pdbx_description
1 polymer ?
#
loop_
_entity_poly.entity_id
_entity_poly.type
_entity_poly.pdbx_seq_one_letter_code
_entity_poly.pdbx_strand_id
1 'polypeptide(L)'
;MGNKAYEGGAIAMVGFNSSITNCTFSGNRAIQNGFDVLSSRGGMLNITGSNITLASPTVTWERVIAGQCLKGEYFGELEGTCRRCPGSTYSLATPVPAVCSSCPPIAKCPGGDNIEAGKGFFRVSNASEKVVSCPRAGACLEANTCADSHEGLVCGSCSKGLAFCGQRWPYSGMGEKPI
;
A
#
# COMPACT_ATOMS: atom_id res chain seq x y z
N MET A 1 -27.27 14.41 -32.49
CA MET A 1 -27.40 12.96 -32.22
C MET A 1 -26.18 12.56 -31.41
N GLY A 2 -26.35 11.79 -30.35
CA GLY A 2 -25.24 11.36 -29.50
C GLY A 2 -25.12 9.84 -29.46
N ASN A 3 -23.92 9.35 -29.15
CA ASN A 3 -23.60 7.93 -29.09
C ASN A 3 -23.93 7.37 -27.70
N LYS A 4 -24.36 6.11 -27.68
CA LYS A 4 -24.59 5.36 -26.44
C LYS A 4 -23.73 4.11 -26.45
N ALA A 5 -22.82 4.00 -25.50
CA ALA A 5 -21.85 2.90 -25.42
C ALA A 5 -21.81 2.32 -23.99
N TYR A 6 -21.25 1.12 -23.84
CA TYR A 6 -21.09 0.48 -22.54
C TYR A 6 -20.07 1.23 -21.65
N GLU A 7 -18.91 1.58 -22.23
CA GLU A 7 -17.87 2.45 -21.66
C GLU A 7 -17.55 3.58 -22.64
N GLY A 8 -17.20 4.77 -22.13
CA GLY A 8 -16.74 5.91 -22.95
C GLY A 8 -17.78 6.38 -23.96
N GLY A 9 -18.82 7.08 -23.48
CA GLY A 9 -19.97 7.46 -24.30
C GLY A 9 -19.64 8.16 -25.63
N ALA A 10 -18.56 8.95 -25.66
CA ALA A 10 -18.01 9.56 -26.87
C ALA A 10 -16.67 8.95 -27.29
N ILE A 11 -15.76 8.72 -26.34
CA ILE A 11 -14.41 8.23 -26.59
C ILE A 11 -14.07 7.16 -25.55
N ALA A 12 -13.55 6.03 -26.02
CA ALA A 12 -12.96 4.99 -25.18
C ALA A 12 -11.54 4.71 -25.69
N MET A 13 -10.55 4.80 -24.81
CA MET A 13 -9.14 4.54 -25.11
C MET A 13 -8.60 3.44 -24.21
N VAL A 14 -7.76 2.56 -24.78
CA VAL A 14 -7.10 1.47 -24.05
C VAL A 14 -5.63 1.42 -24.47
N GLY A 15 -4.72 1.81 -23.57
CA GLY A 15 -3.28 1.58 -23.71
C GLY A 15 -2.51 2.48 -24.69
N PHE A 16 -3.14 3.47 -25.32
CA PHE A 16 -2.48 4.34 -26.31
C PHE A 16 -2.54 5.81 -25.91
N ASN A 17 -1.54 6.59 -26.33
CA ASN A 17 -1.59 8.05 -26.27
C ASN A 17 -2.39 8.57 -27.48
N SER A 18 -3.27 9.54 -27.27
CA SER A 18 -4.01 10.17 -28.37
C SER A 18 -4.23 11.65 -28.10
N SER A 19 -4.33 12.42 -29.18
CA SER A 19 -4.68 13.83 -29.11
C SER A 19 -5.94 14.09 -29.93
N ILE A 20 -6.82 14.91 -29.36
CA ILE A 20 -8.06 15.33 -30.02
C ILE A 20 -8.12 16.83 -29.92
N THR A 21 -8.32 17.48 -31.06
CA THR A 21 -8.33 18.94 -31.15
C THR A 21 -9.60 19.43 -31.82
N ASN A 22 -10.14 20.55 -31.32
CA ASN A 22 -11.27 21.28 -31.92
C ASN A 22 -12.51 20.43 -32.23
N CYS A 23 -12.82 19.44 -31.39
CA CYS A 23 -14.00 18.60 -31.52
C CYS A 23 -15.12 19.03 -30.56
N THR A 24 -16.38 18.78 -30.93
CA THR A 24 -17.54 19.00 -30.04
C THR A 24 -18.23 17.66 -29.76
N PHE A 25 -18.25 17.25 -28.50
CA PHE A 25 -18.90 16.02 -28.05
C PHE A 25 -20.21 16.37 -27.35
N SER A 26 -21.36 16.07 -27.96
CA SER A 26 -22.69 16.39 -27.40
C SER A 26 -23.64 15.20 -27.44
N GLY A 27 -24.46 15.06 -26.39
CA GLY A 27 -25.49 14.01 -26.29
C GLY A 27 -24.97 12.59 -26.10
N ASN A 28 -23.66 12.42 -25.88
CA ASN A 28 -23.02 11.11 -25.68
C ASN A 28 -23.23 10.59 -24.25
N ARG A 29 -23.42 9.27 -24.07
CA ARG A 29 -23.68 8.67 -22.75
C ARG A 29 -23.14 7.24 -22.62
N ALA A 30 -22.41 6.95 -21.55
CA ALA A 30 -22.06 5.59 -21.14
C ALA A 30 -23.18 4.92 -20.31
N ILE A 31 -23.30 3.58 -20.41
CA ILE A 31 -24.34 2.80 -19.72
C ILE A 31 -23.91 2.37 -18.31
N GLN A 32 -22.62 2.12 -18.05
CA GLN A 32 -22.11 1.69 -16.73
C GLN A 32 -21.20 2.74 -16.08
N ASN A 33 -21.10 2.74 -14.73
CA ASN A 33 -20.21 3.56 -13.89
C ASN A 33 -20.45 5.08 -13.78
N GLY A 34 -21.66 5.57 -14.10
CA GLY A 34 -22.00 6.96 -13.83
C GLY A 34 -21.32 7.94 -14.80
N PHE A 35 -22.01 8.23 -15.90
CA PHE A 35 -21.86 9.47 -16.69
C PHE A 35 -20.60 9.68 -17.56
N ASP A 36 -19.60 8.81 -17.57
CA ASP A 36 -18.37 9.09 -18.33
C ASP A 36 -18.56 9.16 -19.85
N VAL A 37 -18.45 10.38 -20.40
CA VAL A 37 -18.38 10.65 -21.84
C VAL A 37 -17.03 10.23 -22.42
N LEU A 38 -15.99 10.22 -21.59
CA LEU A 38 -14.63 9.83 -21.95
C LEU A 38 -14.17 8.71 -21.01
N SER A 39 -13.69 7.60 -21.57
CA SER A 39 -13.05 6.52 -20.82
C SER A 39 -11.63 6.34 -21.33
N SER A 40 -10.65 6.28 -20.43
CA SER A 40 -9.26 5.93 -20.76
C SER A 40 -8.74 4.91 -19.76
N ARG A 41 -8.38 3.72 -20.25
CA ARG A 41 -7.68 2.67 -19.49
C ARG A 41 -6.25 2.58 -19.98
N GLY A 42 -5.39 3.44 -19.41
CA GLY A 42 -3.98 3.56 -19.77
C GLY A 42 -3.73 4.48 -20.98
N GLY A 43 -2.53 5.07 -21.03
CA GLY A 43 -2.17 6.10 -22.02
C GLY A 43 -2.68 7.49 -21.69
N MET A 44 -2.13 8.51 -22.35
CA MET A 44 -2.46 9.93 -22.17
C MET A 44 -3.40 10.43 -23.27
N LEU A 45 -4.56 10.96 -22.89
CA LEU A 45 -5.50 11.66 -23.78
C LEU A 45 -5.29 13.17 -23.65
N ASN A 46 -4.78 13.80 -24.70
CA ASN A 46 -4.62 15.26 -24.76
C ASN A 46 -5.78 15.89 -25.53
N ILE A 47 -6.58 16.73 -24.85
CA ILE A 47 -7.73 17.41 -25.45
C ILE A 47 -7.46 18.91 -25.50
N THR A 48 -7.34 19.48 -26.70
CA THR A 48 -7.11 20.92 -26.88
C THR A 48 -8.21 21.56 -27.73
N GLY A 49 -8.74 22.70 -27.30
CA GLY A 49 -9.76 23.46 -28.04
C GLY A 49 -11.09 22.72 -28.27
N SER A 50 -11.33 21.59 -27.60
CA SER A 50 -12.57 20.80 -27.77
C SER A 50 -13.60 21.14 -26.69
N ASN A 51 -14.88 20.94 -26.99
CA ASN A 51 -15.99 21.21 -26.08
C ASN A 51 -16.77 19.93 -25.76
N ILE A 52 -17.03 19.67 -24.47
CA ILE A 52 -17.79 18.50 -24.00
C ILE A 52 -19.11 19.01 -23.42
N THR A 53 -20.19 18.80 -24.15
CA THR A 53 -21.53 19.26 -23.78
C THR A 53 -22.32 18.10 -23.18
N LEU A 54 -22.34 18.01 -21.85
CA LEU A 54 -23.15 17.06 -21.11
C LEU A 54 -24.63 17.48 -21.09
N ALA A 55 -25.54 16.52 -20.96
CA ALA A 55 -26.96 16.80 -20.69
C ALA A 55 -27.21 17.34 -19.26
N SER A 56 -26.18 17.29 -18.39
CA SER A 56 -26.18 17.87 -17.05
C SER A 56 -25.19 19.04 -17.00
N PRO A 57 -25.55 20.21 -16.42
CA PRO A 57 -24.68 21.39 -16.38
C PRO A 57 -23.49 21.25 -15.42
N THR A 58 -23.40 20.15 -14.67
CA THR A 58 -22.36 19.94 -13.66
C THR A 58 -21.36 18.90 -14.16
N VAL A 59 -20.17 19.34 -14.55
CA VAL A 59 -19.01 18.45 -14.74
C VAL A 59 -18.41 18.21 -13.36
N THR A 60 -18.73 17.08 -12.74
CA THR A 60 -18.00 16.59 -11.57
C THR A 60 -16.81 15.78 -12.07
N TRP A 61 -15.60 16.35 -11.96
CA TRP A 61 -14.37 15.57 -12.13
C TRP A 61 -14.17 14.72 -10.89
N GLU A 62 -14.76 13.53 -10.86
CA GLU A 62 -14.37 12.53 -9.88
C GLU A 62 -13.19 11.77 -10.47
N ARG A 63 -12.04 11.78 -9.80
CA ARG A 63 -10.95 10.87 -10.16
C ARG A 63 -11.40 9.47 -9.76
N VAL A 64 -12.16 8.82 -10.63
CA VAL A 64 -12.51 7.40 -10.49
C VAL A 64 -11.25 6.60 -10.83
N ILE A 65 -10.35 6.45 -9.85
CA ILE A 65 -9.29 5.45 -9.94
C ILE A 65 -9.98 4.10 -9.84
N ALA A 66 -10.22 3.46 -10.99
CA ALA A 66 -10.68 2.08 -11.02
C ALA A 66 -9.71 1.22 -10.20
N GLY A 67 -10.17 0.73 -9.05
CA GLY A 67 -9.43 -0.18 -8.17
C GLY A 67 -8.22 0.45 -7.49
N GLN A 68 -8.43 1.05 -6.31
CA GLN A 68 -7.31 1.30 -5.41
C GLN A 68 -6.77 -0.06 -4.95
N CYS A 69 -5.59 -0.44 -5.44
CA CYS A 69 -4.95 -1.67 -5.01
C CYS A 69 -4.73 -1.65 -3.49
N LEU A 70 -4.88 -2.81 -2.88
CA LEU A 70 -4.74 -2.95 -1.45
C LEU A 70 -3.28 -2.81 -1.04
N LYS A 71 -3.08 -2.66 0.28
CA LYS A 71 -1.74 -2.71 0.86
C LYS A 71 -1.07 -4.02 0.45
N GLY A 72 0.14 -3.91 -0.09
CA GLY A 72 0.90 -5.05 -0.61
C GLY A 72 0.63 -5.38 -2.07
N GLU A 73 -0.16 -4.58 -2.77
CA GLU A 73 -0.43 -4.74 -4.18
C GLU A 73 0.10 -3.56 -5.01
N TYR A 74 0.23 -3.79 -6.31
CA TYR A 74 0.50 -2.78 -7.33
C TYR A 74 -0.47 -2.95 -8.51
N PHE A 75 -0.72 -1.87 -9.25
CA PHE A 75 -1.59 -1.92 -10.42
C PHE A 75 -0.78 -2.38 -11.65
N GLY A 76 -1.12 -3.56 -12.19
CA GLY A 76 -0.49 -4.09 -13.39
C GLY A 76 -1.15 -3.53 -14.65
N GLU A 77 -0.58 -2.48 -15.24
CA GLU A 77 -1.16 -1.76 -16.39
C GLU A 77 -1.53 -2.67 -17.58
N LEU A 78 -0.71 -3.70 -17.86
CA LEU A 78 -0.95 -4.64 -18.97
C LEU A 78 -2.21 -5.51 -18.79
N GLU A 79 -2.58 -5.78 -17.54
CA GLU A 79 -3.68 -6.68 -17.20
C GLU A 79 -4.90 -5.92 -16.66
N GLY A 80 -4.72 -4.65 -16.29
CA GLY A 80 -5.76 -3.83 -15.67
C GLY A 80 -6.21 -4.34 -14.31
N THR A 81 -5.37 -5.09 -13.60
CA THR A 81 -5.70 -5.70 -12.30
C THR A 81 -4.63 -5.42 -11.24
N CYS A 82 -5.04 -5.43 -9.98
CA CYS A 82 -4.12 -5.34 -8.85
C CYS A 82 -3.44 -6.69 -8.62
N ARG A 83 -2.12 -6.65 -8.45
CA ARG A 83 -1.29 -7.84 -8.22
C ARG A 83 -0.47 -7.67 -6.96
N ARG A 84 -0.25 -8.77 -6.26
CA ARG A 84 0.61 -8.80 -5.08
C ARG A 84 2.05 -8.42 -5.45
N CYS A 85 2.69 -7.58 -4.65
CA CYS A 85 4.10 -7.26 -4.81
C CYS A 85 4.96 -8.54 -4.77
N PRO A 86 5.88 -8.74 -5.74
CA PRO A 86 6.74 -9.92 -5.78
C PRO A 86 7.72 -9.95 -4.61
N GLY A 87 8.35 -11.11 -4.38
CA GLY A 87 9.45 -11.24 -3.42
C GLY A 87 10.55 -10.20 -3.68
N SER A 88 11.26 -9.79 -2.62
CA SER A 88 12.20 -8.65 -2.58
C SER A 88 11.58 -7.26 -2.70
N THR A 89 10.26 -7.16 -2.79
CA THR A 89 9.55 -5.87 -2.82
C THR A 89 8.39 -5.85 -1.84
N TYR A 90 7.84 -4.66 -1.59
CA TYR A 90 6.68 -4.49 -0.71
C TYR A 90 5.85 -3.25 -1.10
N SER A 91 4.60 -3.15 -0.63
CA SER A 91 3.80 -1.92 -0.72
C SER A 91 3.05 -1.67 0.59
N LEU A 92 3.20 -0.47 1.17
CA LEU A 92 2.52 -0.08 2.43
C LEU A 92 1.47 1.02 2.26
N ALA A 93 1.38 1.65 1.09
CA ALA A 93 0.54 2.82 0.87
C ALA A 93 -0.87 2.42 0.39
N THR A 94 -1.89 2.99 1.03
CA THR A 94 -3.28 3.01 0.56
C THR A 94 -3.91 4.38 0.83
N PRO A 95 -4.54 5.06 -0.14
CA PRO A 95 -4.64 4.72 -1.56
C PRO A 95 -3.65 5.44 -2.47
N VAL A 96 -3.08 4.64 -3.38
CA VAL A 96 -2.52 4.86 -4.73
C VAL A 96 -2.03 6.26 -5.17
N PRO A 97 -0.86 6.35 -5.86
CA PRO A 97 -0.19 5.30 -6.65
C PRO A 97 0.41 4.14 -5.85
N ALA A 98 -0.14 2.93 -6.07
CA ALA A 98 0.28 1.68 -5.43
C ALA A 98 1.41 1.11 -6.26
N VAL A 99 2.62 1.29 -5.76
CA VAL A 99 3.89 0.89 -6.39
C VAL A 99 4.63 0.01 -5.39
N CYS A 100 5.25 -1.07 -5.88
CA CYS A 100 6.11 -1.90 -5.06
C CYS A 100 7.47 -1.23 -4.89
N SER A 101 7.87 -0.99 -3.64
CA SER A 101 9.17 -0.48 -3.25
C SER A 101 10.16 -1.64 -3.03
N SER A 102 11.44 -1.39 -3.30
CA SER A 102 12.52 -2.35 -3.03
C SER A 102 12.67 -2.60 -1.52
N CYS A 103 12.95 -3.84 -1.16
CA CYS A 103 13.17 -4.21 0.24
C CYS A 103 14.40 -3.52 0.84
N PRO A 104 14.34 -3.02 2.09
CA PRO A 104 15.52 -2.49 2.78
C PRO A 104 16.62 -3.57 2.94
N PRO A 105 17.92 -3.22 2.81
CA PRO A 105 19.01 -4.20 2.88
C PRO A 105 19.11 -4.99 4.20
N ILE A 106 18.62 -4.40 5.29
CA ILE A 106 18.61 -4.98 6.64
C ILE A 106 17.32 -5.77 6.94
N ALA A 107 16.49 -6.00 5.93
CA ALA A 107 15.21 -6.67 6.04
C ALA A 107 15.04 -7.72 4.94
N LYS A 108 14.09 -8.63 5.16
CA LYS A 108 13.64 -9.61 4.19
C LYS A 108 12.18 -9.30 3.85
N CYS A 109 11.88 -9.22 2.56
CA CYS A 109 10.52 -8.96 2.07
C CYS A 109 10.06 -10.16 1.25
N PRO A 110 9.16 -11.01 1.77
CA PRO A 110 8.62 -12.14 1.02
C PRO A 110 7.64 -11.70 -0.08
N GLY A 111 7.34 -10.40 -0.19
CA GLY A 111 6.34 -9.84 -1.09
C GLY A 111 5.08 -9.39 -0.35
N GLY A 112 4.16 -8.74 -1.05
CA GLY A 112 2.98 -8.14 -0.44
C GLY A 112 3.31 -6.89 0.38
N ASP A 113 2.84 -6.83 1.62
CA ASP A 113 3.05 -5.74 2.58
C ASP A 113 3.98 -6.13 3.76
N ASN A 114 4.57 -7.32 3.66
CA ASN A 114 5.37 -7.90 4.73
C ASN A 114 6.83 -7.47 4.62
N ILE A 115 7.38 -7.02 5.75
CA ILE A 115 8.77 -6.60 5.92
C ILE A 115 9.24 -7.22 7.23
N GLU A 116 10.17 -8.16 7.12
CA GLU A 116 10.75 -8.90 8.23
C GLU A 116 12.12 -8.29 8.55
N ALA A 117 12.27 -7.66 9.71
CA ALA A 117 13.57 -7.15 10.12
C ALA A 117 14.57 -8.29 10.30
N GLY A 118 15.81 -8.07 9.85
CA GLY A 118 16.91 -8.99 10.11
C GLY A 118 17.32 -9.00 11.59
N LYS A 119 18.13 -10.00 11.96
CA LYS A 119 18.61 -10.18 13.33
C LYS A 119 19.27 -8.90 13.87
N GLY A 120 18.91 -8.51 15.10
CA GLY A 120 19.39 -7.29 15.75
C GLY A 120 18.65 -6.00 15.37
N PHE A 121 17.64 -6.10 14.49
CA PHE A 121 16.79 -4.99 14.08
C PHE A 121 15.31 -5.30 14.37
N PHE A 122 14.50 -4.24 14.40
CA PHE A 122 13.06 -4.33 14.63
C PHE A 122 12.32 -3.33 13.75
N ARG A 123 11.23 -3.76 13.15
CA ARG A 123 10.32 -2.89 12.40
C ARG A 123 9.39 -2.17 13.37
N VAL A 124 9.39 -0.84 13.34
CA VAL A 124 8.68 -0.01 14.31
C VAL A 124 7.16 -0.27 14.30
N SER A 125 6.58 -0.52 13.13
CA SER A 125 5.17 -0.90 13.00
C SER A 125 4.90 -1.65 11.70
N ASN A 126 3.79 -2.40 11.65
CA ASN A 126 3.32 -3.08 10.43
C ASN A 126 2.89 -2.10 9.30
N ALA A 127 2.75 -0.81 9.60
CA ALA A 127 2.39 0.25 8.66
C ALA A 127 3.59 1.09 8.20
N SER A 128 4.78 0.91 8.80
CA SER A 128 5.98 1.68 8.48
C SER A 128 7.02 0.79 7.82
N GLU A 129 7.81 1.35 6.90
CA GLU A 129 9.04 0.72 6.38
C GLU A 129 10.23 0.88 7.34
N LYS A 130 10.07 1.67 8.41
CA LYS A 130 11.16 2.02 9.32
C LYS A 130 11.57 0.80 10.15
N VAL A 131 12.80 0.36 9.89
CA VAL A 131 13.51 -0.67 10.65
C VAL A 131 14.63 0.00 11.45
N VAL A 132 14.70 -0.28 12.74
CA VAL A 132 15.67 0.32 13.68
C VAL A 132 16.49 -0.75 14.36
N SER A 133 17.71 -0.42 14.78
CA SER A 133 18.54 -1.31 15.58
C SER A 133 17.96 -1.46 16.98
N CYS A 134 18.15 -2.64 17.56
CA CYS A 134 17.66 -2.89 18.90
C CYS A 134 18.62 -2.33 19.95
N PRO A 135 18.08 -1.80 21.07
CA PRO A 135 18.88 -1.12 22.09
C PRO A 135 19.82 -2.07 22.84
N ARG A 136 19.53 -3.38 22.82
CA ARG A 136 20.33 -4.42 23.47
C ARG A 136 20.72 -5.49 22.45
N ALA A 137 22.00 -5.86 22.46
CA ALA A 137 22.50 -6.94 21.62
C ALA A 137 21.78 -8.25 21.96
N GLY A 138 21.29 -8.95 20.94
CA GLY A 138 20.56 -10.20 21.10
C GLY A 138 19.09 -10.06 21.53
N ALA A 139 18.58 -8.85 21.76
CA ALA A 139 17.18 -8.63 22.13
C ALA A 139 16.20 -8.92 20.99
N CYS A 140 16.58 -8.60 19.76
CA CYS A 140 15.77 -8.82 18.57
C CYS A 140 16.28 -10.00 17.77
N LEU A 141 15.39 -10.97 17.61
CA LEU A 141 15.54 -12.08 16.69
C LEU A 141 15.08 -11.63 15.29
N GLU A 142 14.87 -12.59 14.39
CA GLU A 142 14.37 -12.32 13.05
C GLU A 142 12.85 -12.08 13.05
N ALA A 143 12.35 -11.53 11.94
CA ALA A 143 10.92 -11.35 11.68
C ALA A 143 10.18 -10.54 12.75
N ASN A 144 10.84 -9.52 13.32
CA ASN A 144 10.27 -8.66 14.37
C ASN A 144 9.89 -9.40 15.66
N THR A 145 10.62 -10.45 15.99
CA THR A 145 10.40 -11.24 17.21
C THR A 145 11.43 -10.86 18.28
N CYS A 146 10.99 -10.71 19.53
CA CYS A 146 11.89 -10.52 20.67
C CYS A 146 12.45 -11.86 21.17
N ALA A 147 13.67 -11.84 21.70
CA ALA A 147 14.19 -12.97 22.47
C ALA A 147 13.38 -13.16 23.76
N ASP A 148 13.29 -14.39 24.30
CA ASP A 148 12.41 -14.76 25.42
C ASP A 148 12.52 -13.87 26.68
N SER A 149 13.68 -13.26 26.90
CA SER A 149 13.95 -12.37 28.03
C SER A 149 13.66 -10.88 27.76
N HIS A 150 13.16 -10.55 26.58
CA HIS A 150 12.88 -9.19 26.13
C HIS A 150 11.43 -9.04 25.65
N GLU A 151 10.84 -7.88 25.91
CA GLU A 151 9.49 -7.51 25.48
C GLU A 151 9.38 -6.01 25.20
N GLY A 152 8.18 -5.56 24.84
CA GLY A 152 7.86 -4.15 24.63
C GLY A 152 8.35 -3.58 23.29
N LEU A 153 8.34 -2.24 23.19
CA LEU A 153 8.74 -1.53 21.97
C LEU A 153 10.19 -1.81 21.63
N VAL A 154 10.44 -2.32 20.42
CA VAL A 154 11.80 -2.62 19.91
C VAL A 154 12.54 -3.61 20.83
N CYS A 155 11.81 -4.48 21.55
CA CYS A 155 12.37 -5.44 22.51
C CYS A 155 13.26 -4.77 23.57
N GLY A 156 12.95 -3.52 23.95
CA GLY A 156 13.77 -2.73 24.86
C GLY A 156 13.54 -3.03 26.35
N SER A 157 12.46 -3.73 26.70
CA SER A 157 12.09 -4.06 28.08
C SER A 157 12.43 -5.50 28.42
N CYS A 158 12.63 -5.82 29.69
CA CYS A 158 12.81 -7.20 30.13
C CYS A 158 11.48 -7.84 30.43
N SER A 159 11.33 -9.11 30.05
CA SER A 159 10.12 -9.89 30.34
C SER A 159 9.78 -9.85 31.84
N LYS A 160 8.49 -9.76 32.16
CA LYS A 160 7.98 -9.72 33.54
C LYS A 160 8.68 -10.76 34.44
N GLY A 161 9.19 -10.29 35.58
CA GLY A 161 9.89 -11.14 36.56
C GLY A 161 11.40 -11.20 36.39
N LEU A 162 11.98 -10.46 35.43
CA LEU A 162 13.42 -10.30 35.27
C LEU A 162 13.86 -8.89 35.69
N ALA A 163 14.84 -8.78 36.58
CA ALA A 163 15.50 -7.49 36.89
C ALA A 163 16.50 -7.09 35.79
N PHE A 164 17.13 -8.08 35.16
CA PHE A 164 18.06 -7.91 34.06
C PHE A 164 17.71 -8.88 32.94
N CYS A 165 17.68 -8.39 31.70
CA CYS A 165 17.35 -9.22 30.55
C CYS A 165 18.48 -10.24 30.37
N GLY A 166 18.14 -11.54 30.40
CA GLY A 166 19.13 -12.63 30.34
C GLY A 166 19.67 -13.12 31.70
N GLN A 167 19.20 -12.58 32.83
CA GLN A 167 19.49 -13.15 34.16
C GLN A 167 18.21 -13.32 34.99
N ARG A 168 18.00 -14.54 35.49
CA ARG A 168 16.91 -14.88 36.43
C ARG A 168 17.27 -14.34 37.81
N TRP A 169 16.29 -13.82 38.56
CA TRP A 169 16.48 -13.40 39.95
C TRP A 169 17.15 -14.52 40.77
N PRO A 170 18.18 -14.25 41.59
CA PRO A 170 18.73 -15.25 42.52
C PRO A 170 17.84 -15.49 43.75
N TYR A 171 16.69 -14.82 43.88
CA TYR A 171 15.85 -14.92 45.08
C TYR A 171 14.69 -15.90 44.91
N SER A 172 15.02 -17.19 44.78
CA SER A 172 14.13 -18.29 45.16
C SER A 172 14.54 -18.80 46.54
N GLY A 173 14.26 -18.04 47.62
CA GLY A 173 14.65 -18.50 48.95
C GLY A 173 14.35 -17.67 50.20
N MET A 174 13.54 -16.60 50.16
CA MET A 174 13.09 -15.97 51.42
C MET A 174 11.63 -15.56 51.35
N GLY A 175 10.78 -16.41 51.92
CA GLY A 175 9.34 -16.22 51.95
C GLY A 175 8.59 -17.12 52.91
N GLU A 176 9.17 -17.52 54.05
CA GLU A 176 8.40 -17.89 55.24
C GLU A 176 9.12 -17.32 56.48
N LYS A 177 8.51 -16.33 57.13
CA LYS A 177 8.82 -15.97 58.51
C LYS A 177 7.68 -16.53 59.39
N PRO A 178 7.99 -17.26 60.46
CA PRO A 178 6.98 -17.78 61.38
C PRO A 178 6.43 -16.64 62.25
N ILE A 179 5.14 -16.77 62.59
CA ILE A 179 4.45 -16.05 63.67
C ILE A 179 4.76 -16.78 64.98
#